data_AF-A0A4R1HP60-F1
#
_entry.id   AF-A0A4R1HP60-F1
#
_cell.length_a   1.000
_cell.length_b   1.000
_cell.length_c   1.000
_cell.angle_alpha   90.00
_cell.angle_beta   90.00
_cell.angle_gamma   90.00
#
_symmetry.space_group_name_H-M   'P 1'
#
loop_
_entity.id
_entity.type
_entity.pdbx_description
1 polymer ?
#
loop_
_entity_poly.entity_id
_entity_poly.type
_entity_poly.pdbx_seq_one_letter_code
_entity_poly.pdbx_strand_id
1 'polypeptide(L)'
;MRCGYSRCRAELPPPGSRGGRPRAFCKETRWPGGKTCAQMARAEREALGALGLDSGAGAFALDADRLREHVTAVAEPVRGLVDALEATGARLDEVQRDAVDAVETARGRTAQAEQERVRAEEERDRADARAREAVEKARAAVVERDEADARARAAAEQAMRATEELGAARARTEEATAETARARDAADRASQRAAEAERDRSDAVAAAQRSDAERTAAVGRSSEVTDELRRARADTDALRVDLATAHAGAAEDRRRADAADASLASALARVDEVVAERDALARDADRLRIEHESSVRETDRLRTELDARTQEVERLSAETDDRGREVERLRVESDDRAREVERLREEADIGAREIERLRAEVATQVRDVDGGRSSGRLHPDDLRALARALRASARDVGGDA
;
A
#
# COMPACT_ATOMS: atom_id res chain seq x y z
N MET A 1 133.02 -0.04 -186.16
CA MET A 1 132.24 -1.31 -186.26
C MET A 1 133.03 -2.43 -185.59
N ARG A 2 132.45 -3.59 -185.28
CA ARG A 2 133.19 -4.71 -184.66
C ARG A 2 133.13 -5.98 -185.50
N CYS A 3 134.13 -6.86 -185.34
CA CYS A 3 134.23 -8.13 -186.06
C CYS A 3 133.05 -9.07 -185.77
N GLY A 4 132.46 -9.67 -186.82
CA GLY A 4 131.26 -10.51 -186.76
C GLY A 4 131.42 -11.92 -186.19
N TYR A 5 132.55 -12.25 -185.55
CA TYR A 5 132.70 -13.48 -184.77
C TYR A 5 132.60 -13.15 -183.28
N SER A 6 131.65 -13.78 -182.58
CA SER A 6 131.18 -13.41 -181.23
C SER A 6 132.30 -13.31 -180.19
N ARG A 7 133.35 -14.12 -180.37
CA ARG A 7 134.55 -14.21 -179.50
C ARG A 7 135.72 -13.28 -179.87
N CYS A 8 135.71 -12.64 -181.05
CA CYS A 8 136.83 -11.79 -181.50
C CYS A 8 136.63 -10.31 -181.13
N ARG A 9 135.45 -9.75 -181.40
CA ARG A 9 135.01 -8.37 -181.04
C ARG A 9 135.95 -7.18 -181.34
N ALA A 10 137.03 -7.35 -182.10
CA ALA A 10 137.95 -6.27 -182.47
C ALA A 10 137.24 -5.14 -183.26
N GLU A 11 137.68 -3.89 -183.07
CA GLU A 11 137.14 -2.73 -183.80
C GLU A 11 137.68 -2.64 -185.24
N LEU A 12 136.75 -2.41 -186.16
CA LEU A 12 136.96 -2.32 -187.59
C LEU A 12 136.95 -0.84 -188.01
N PRO A 13 137.93 -0.41 -188.81
CA PRO A 13 138.12 0.99 -189.20
C PRO A 13 136.95 1.53 -190.04
N PRO A 14 136.69 2.85 -189.98
CA PRO A 14 135.56 3.46 -190.68
C PRO A 14 135.72 3.41 -192.20
N PRO A 15 134.61 3.31 -192.96
CA PRO A 15 134.66 3.31 -194.42
C PRO A 15 135.17 4.66 -194.93
N GLY A 16 136.27 4.64 -195.69
CA GLY A 16 136.88 5.84 -196.27
C GLY A 16 135.96 6.54 -197.27
N SER A 17 136.24 7.83 -197.54
CA SER A 17 135.42 8.82 -198.27
C SER A 17 134.97 8.48 -199.70
N ARG A 18 135.20 7.25 -200.19
CA ARG A 18 134.78 6.75 -201.51
C ARG A 18 133.68 5.66 -201.45
N GLY A 19 132.83 5.65 -200.42
CA GLY A 19 131.55 4.92 -200.48
C GLY A 19 131.64 3.40 -200.71
N GLY A 20 132.72 2.76 -200.24
CA GLY A 20 132.92 1.30 -200.36
C GLY A 20 132.23 0.50 -199.23
N ARG A 21 131.67 -0.66 -199.59
CA ARG A 21 130.90 -1.55 -198.69
C ARG A 21 131.74 -1.98 -197.45
N PRO A 22 131.19 -1.87 -196.23
CA PRO A 22 131.93 -2.14 -194.99
C PRO A 22 132.43 -3.59 -194.89
N ARG A 23 133.61 -3.77 -194.30
CA ARG A 23 134.17 -5.09 -193.99
C ARG A 23 133.51 -5.65 -192.73
N ALA A 24 133.11 -6.92 -192.75
CA ALA A 24 132.42 -7.59 -191.65
C ALA A 24 133.33 -8.40 -190.71
N PHE A 25 134.57 -8.69 -191.11
CA PHE A 25 135.49 -9.53 -190.34
C PHE A 25 136.92 -8.97 -190.34
N CYS A 26 137.65 -9.15 -189.22
CA CYS A 26 139.05 -8.73 -189.10
C CYS A 26 139.98 -9.74 -189.81
N LYS A 27 141.11 -9.23 -190.34
CA LYS A 27 142.08 -10.05 -191.10
C LYS A 27 143.18 -10.67 -190.23
N GLU A 28 143.46 -10.06 -189.08
CA GLU A 28 144.71 -10.31 -188.36
C GLU A 28 144.62 -11.40 -187.29
N THR A 29 143.40 -11.74 -186.84
CA THR A 29 143.24 -12.72 -185.76
C THR A 29 143.13 -14.13 -186.32
N ARG A 30 144.12 -14.98 -185.99
CA ARG A 30 144.13 -16.42 -186.31
C ARG A 30 143.83 -17.28 -185.08
N TRP A 31 143.04 -18.33 -185.29
CA TRP A 31 142.61 -19.30 -184.27
C TRP A 31 143.39 -20.63 -184.39
N PRO A 32 143.37 -21.51 -183.36
CA PRO A 32 144.06 -22.80 -183.41
C PRO A 32 143.74 -23.59 -184.69
N GLY A 33 144.78 -24.08 -185.38
CA GLY A 33 144.67 -24.69 -186.71
C GLY A 33 144.67 -23.70 -187.89
N GLY A 34 145.03 -22.44 -187.66
CA GLY A 34 145.20 -21.42 -188.71
C GLY A 34 143.89 -20.85 -189.27
N LYS A 35 142.74 -21.14 -188.65
CA LYS A 35 141.41 -20.70 -189.12
C LYS A 35 141.17 -19.20 -188.89
N THR A 36 140.43 -18.59 -189.81
CA THR A 36 140.06 -17.15 -189.77
C THR A 36 138.73 -16.94 -189.04
N CYS A 37 138.47 -15.71 -188.55
CA CYS A 37 137.20 -15.35 -187.89
C CYS A 37 135.96 -15.67 -188.73
N ALA A 38 136.04 -15.57 -190.05
CA ALA A 38 134.93 -15.94 -190.95
C ALA A 38 134.63 -17.44 -190.91
N GLN A 39 135.65 -18.29 -190.79
CA GLN A 39 135.48 -19.74 -190.71
C GLN A 39 134.96 -20.18 -189.34
N MET A 40 135.42 -19.55 -188.27
CA MET A 40 134.91 -19.83 -186.92
C MET A 40 133.45 -19.41 -186.75
N ALA A 41 133.04 -18.28 -187.33
CA ALA A 41 131.64 -17.87 -187.34
C ALA A 41 130.74 -18.81 -188.18
N ARG A 42 131.31 -19.54 -189.15
CA ARG A 42 130.56 -20.55 -189.92
C ARG A 42 130.36 -21.82 -189.11
N ALA A 43 131.40 -22.27 -188.39
CA ALA A 43 131.30 -23.42 -187.49
C ALA A 43 130.36 -23.15 -186.31
N GLU A 44 130.33 -21.92 -185.78
CA GLU A 44 129.37 -21.49 -184.74
C GLU A 44 127.92 -21.55 -185.26
N ARG A 45 127.68 -21.21 -186.53
CA ARG A 45 126.35 -21.30 -187.15
C ARG A 45 125.94 -22.75 -187.47
N GLU A 46 126.86 -23.59 -187.91
CA GLU A 46 126.58 -25.02 -188.11
C GLU A 46 126.29 -25.73 -186.79
N ALA A 47 126.99 -25.37 -185.71
CA ALA A 47 126.73 -25.89 -184.37
C ALA A 47 125.35 -25.47 -183.82
N LEU A 48 124.89 -24.26 -184.13
CA LEU A 48 123.57 -23.77 -183.68
C LEU A 48 122.41 -24.36 -184.50
N GLY A 49 122.63 -24.68 -185.78
CA GLY A 49 121.64 -25.39 -186.59
C GLY A 49 121.39 -26.83 -186.10
N ALA A 50 122.43 -27.53 -185.65
CA ALA A 50 122.30 -28.89 -185.10
C ALA A 50 121.66 -28.94 -183.71
N LEU A 51 121.54 -27.78 -183.04
CA LEU A 51 120.98 -27.64 -181.69
C LEU A 51 119.55 -27.06 -181.67
N GLY A 52 118.94 -26.81 -182.83
CA GLY A 52 117.50 -26.52 -182.93
C GLY A 52 117.04 -25.13 -182.46
N LEU A 53 117.95 -24.16 -182.32
CA LEU A 53 117.63 -22.81 -181.80
C LEU A 53 117.42 -21.74 -182.88
N ASP A 54 117.16 -22.12 -184.14
CA ASP A 54 116.86 -21.17 -185.21
C ASP A 54 115.65 -21.61 -186.04
N SER A 55 114.50 -21.80 -185.36
CA SER A 55 113.21 -21.99 -186.02
C SER A 55 112.17 -21.02 -185.44
N GLY A 56 111.75 -20.08 -186.27
CA GLY A 56 110.94 -18.93 -185.90
C GLY A 56 109.47 -19.25 -185.58
N ALA A 57 108.98 -18.62 -184.51
CA ALA A 57 107.66 -17.98 -184.30
C ALA A 57 106.32 -18.67 -184.67
N GLY A 58 106.28 -19.88 -185.25
CA GLY A 58 105.02 -20.51 -185.69
C GLY A 58 104.43 -21.57 -184.75
N ALA A 59 105.26 -22.25 -183.94
CA ALA A 59 104.85 -23.49 -183.27
C ALA A 59 104.29 -23.31 -181.84
N PHE A 60 104.60 -22.21 -181.14
CA PHE A 60 104.17 -21.99 -179.75
C PHE A 60 102.75 -21.40 -179.61
N ALA A 61 102.10 -20.98 -180.69
CA ALA A 61 100.75 -20.45 -180.63
C ALA A 61 99.67 -21.55 -180.51
N LEU A 62 99.92 -22.74 -181.08
CA LEU A 62 98.94 -23.83 -181.09
C LEU A 62 98.84 -24.59 -179.75
N ASP A 63 99.91 -24.66 -178.96
CA ASP A 63 99.88 -25.32 -177.64
C ASP A 63 99.26 -24.43 -176.54
N ALA A 64 99.32 -23.10 -176.67
CA ALA A 64 98.75 -22.16 -175.70
C ALA A 64 97.21 -22.08 -175.75
N ASP A 65 96.60 -22.34 -176.92
CA ASP A 65 95.14 -22.38 -177.07
C ASP A 65 94.55 -23.67 -176.51
N ARG A 66 95.22 -24.81 -176.72
CA ARG A 66 94.80 -26.10 -176.19
C ARG A 66 94.81 -26.15 -174.66
N LEU A 67 95.79 -25.49 -174.03
CA LEU A 67 95.87 -25.40 -172.58
C LEU A 67 94.77 -24.49 -171.99
N ARG A 68 94.42 -23.39 -172.68
CA ARG A 68 93.31 -22.50 -172.27
C ARG A 68 91.96 -23.20 -172.33
N GLU A 69 91.74 -24.05 -173.32
CA GLU A 69 90.50 -24.82 -173.44
C GLU A 69 90.32 -25.81 -172.29
N HIS A 70 91.39 -26.53 -171.92
CA HIS A 70 91.38 -27.44 -170.77
C HIS A 70 91.20 -26.72 -169.43
N VAL A 71 91.84 -25.55 -169.23
CA VAL A 71 91.63 -24.75 -168.01
C VAL A 71 90.18 -24.24 -167.93
N THR A 72 89.59 -23.85 -169.07
CA THR A 72 88.19 -23.40 -169.11
C THR A 72 87.22 -24.55 -168.82
N ALA A 73 87.50 -25.75 -169.33
CA ALA A 73 86.70 -26.95 -169.07
C ALA A 73 86.71 -27.40 -167.60
N VAL A 74 87.77 -27.08 -166.84
CA VAL A 74 87.89 -27.43 -165.40
C VAL A 74 87.40 -26.30 -164.49
N ALA A 75 87.41 -25.05 -164.95
CA ALA A 75 87.00 -23.89 -164.16
C ALA A 75 85.51 -23.94 -163.75
N GLU A 76 84.63 -24.43 -164.61
CA GLU A 76 83.19 -24.56 -164.31
C GLU A 76 82.93 -25.65 -163.24
N PRO A 77 83.46 -26.88 -163.35
CA PRO A 77 83.36 -27.88 -162.28
C PRO A 77 83.91 -27.41 -160.93
N VAL A 78 85.03 -26.70 -160.92
CA VAL A 78 85.63 -26.19 -159.67
C VAL A 78 84.76 -25.10 -159.05
N ARG A 79 84.16 -24.19 -159.84
CA ARG A 79 83.18 -23.23 -159.32
C ARG A 79 81.95 -23.93 -158.75
N GLY A 80 81.42 -24.94 -159.44
CA GLY A 80 80.31 -25.73 -158.93
C GLY A 80 80.62 -26.42 -157.59
N LEU A 81 81.87 -26.87 -157.40
CA LEU A 81 82.30 -27.45 -156.13
C LEU A 81 82.42 -26.40 -155.01
N VAL A 82 82.92 -25.19 -155.33
CA VAL A 82 82.98 -24.07 -154.39
C VAL A 82 81.58 -23.65 -153.97
N ASP A 83 80.66 -23.47 -154.91
CA ASP A 83 79.26 -23.11 -154.63
C ASP A 83 78.57 -24.19 -153.77
N ALA A 84 78.85 -25.47 -154.02
CA ALA A 84 78.35 -26.57 -153.20
C ALA A 84 78.93 -26.58 -151.77
N LEU A 85 80.21 -26.26 -151.61
CA LEU A 85 80.86 -26.15 -150.30
C LEU A 85 80.34 -24.93 -149.53
N GLU A 86 80.14 -23.78 -150.19
CA GLU A 86 79.53 -22.60 -149.58
C GLU A 86 78.07 -22.88 -149.15
N ALA A 87 77.27 -23.54 -150.00
CA ALA A 87 75.92 -23.95 -149.64
C ALA A 87 75.90 -24.94 -148.46
N THR A 88 76.88 -25.85 -148.40
CA THR A 88 77.03 -26.78 -147.26
C THR A 88 77.42 -26.04 -145.99
N GLY A 89 78.34 -25.07 -146.08
CA GLY A 89 78.73 -24.20 -144.97
C GLY A 89 77.55 -23.41 -144.42
N ALA A 90 76.78 -22.75 -145.30
CA ALA A 90 75.58 -21.99 -144.91
C ALA A 90 74.55 -22.88 -144.20
N ARG A 91 74.38 -24.13 -144.65
CA ARG A 91 73.46 -25.09 -144.04
C ARG A 91 73.97 -25.62 -142.69
N LEU A 92 75.28 -25.79 -142.53
CA LEU A 92 75.87 -26.13 -141.23
C LEU A 92 75.72 -24.97 -140.23
N ASP A 93 75.91 -23.72 -140.66
CA ASP A 93 75.70 -22.54 -139.83
C ASP A 93 74.23 -22.34 -139.42
N GLU A 94 73.29 -22.71 -140.28
CA GLU A 94 71.86 -22.76 -139.97
C GLU A 94 71.56 -23.84 -138.92
N VAL A 95 72.02 -25.08 -139.14
CA VAL A 95 71.84 -26.19 -138.19
C VAL A 95 72.50 -25.88 -136.85
N GLN A 96 73.68 -25.26 -136.85
CA GLN A 96 74.36 -24.86 -135.63
C GLN A 96 73.57 -23.78 -134.87
N ARG A 97 73.01 -22.79 -135.57
CA ARG A 97 72.15 -21.76 -134.94
C ARG A 97 70.88 -22.38 -134.37
N ASP A 98 70.17 -23.20 -135.15
CA ASP A 98 68.95 -23.87 -134.70
C ASP A 98 69.20 -24.77 -133.47
N ALA A 99 70.35 -25.48 -133.44
CA ALA A 99 70.73 -26.30 -132.30
C ALA A 99 71.04 -25.47 -131.05
N VAL A 100 71.70 -24.32 -131.20
CA VAL A 100 71.96 -23.39 -130.09
C VAL A 100 70.64 -22.80 -129.57
N ASP A 101 69.77 -22.32 -130.46
CA ASP A 101 68.47 -21.75 -130.10
C ASP A 101 67.56 -22.78 -129.42
N ALA A 102 67.60 -24.05 -129.86
CA ALA A 102 66.88 -25.14 -129.23
C ALA A 102 67.40 -25.42 -127.81
N VAL A 103 68.72 -25.41 -127.60
CA VAL A 103 69.33 -25.60 -126.26
C VAL A 103 69.02 -24.42 -125.34
N GLU A 104 69.07 -23.19 -125.84
CA GLU A 104 68.70 -21.99 -125.07
C GLU A 104 67.22 -22.01 -124.68
N THR A 105 66.34 -22.38 -125.61
CA THR A 105 64.90 -22.55 -125.34
C THR A 105 64.65 -23.65 -124.31
N ALA A 106 65.34 -24.79 -124.42
CA ALA A 106 65.24 -25.88 -123.45
C ALA A 106 65.73 -25.46 -122.06
N ARG A 107 66.86 -24.74 -121.98
CA ARG A 107 67.39 -24.18 -120.72
C ARG A 107 66.44 -23.15 -120.12
N GLY A 108 65.84 -22.28 -120.93
CA GLY A 108 64.84 -21.30 -120.50
C GLY A 108 63.62 -21.98 -119.88
N ARG A 109 63.09 -23.04 -120.51
CA ARG A 109 61.96 -23.81 -119.97
C ARG A 109 62.30 -24.52 -118.67
N THR A 110 63.49 -25.13 -118.56
CA THR A 110 63.92 -25.77 -117.30
C THR A 110 64.09 -24.75 -116.17
N ALA A 111 64.64 -23.56 -116.47
CA ALA A 111 64.76 -22.49 -115.48
C ALA A 111 63.39 -21.96 -115.01
N GLN A 112 62.41 -21.85 -115.91
CA GLN A 112 61.04 -21.46 -115.57
C GLN A 112 60.36 -22.53 -114.69
N ALA A 113 60.45 -23.81 -115.06
CA ALA A 113 59.90 -24.90 -114.26
C ALA A 113 60.52 -24.98 -112.86
N GLU A 114 61.83 -24.72 -112.75
CA GLU A 114 62.53 -24.67 -111.46
C GLU A 114 62.06 -23.48 -110.61
N GLN A 115 61.90 -22.29 -111.21
CA GLN A 115 61.35 -21.12 -110.51
C GLN A 115 59.92 -21.36 -110.02
N GLU A 116 59.08 -22.01 -110.82
CA GLU A 116 57.71 -22.37 -110.42
C GLU A 116 57.70 -23.37 -109.26
N ARG A 117 58.59 -24.38 -109.29
CA ARG A 117 58.74 -25.35 -108.21
C ARG A 117 59.15 -24.69 -106.90
N VAL A 118 60.15 -23.79 -106.93
CA VAL A 118 60.60 -23.06 -105.74
C VAL A 118 59.49 -22.18 -105.18
N ARG A 119 58.73 -21.48 -106.03
CA ARG A 119 57.58 -20.68 -105.59
C ARG A 119 56.50 -21.53 -104.92
N ALA A 120 56.17 -22.68 -105.49
CA ALA A 120 55.20 -23.60 -104.91
C ALA A 120 55.66 -24.15 -103.55
N GLU A 121 56.96 -24.43 -103.41
CA GLU A 121 57.55 -24.85 -102.13
C GLU A 121 57.51 -23.74 -101.07
N GLU A 122 57.88 -22.50 -101.43
CA GLU A 122 57.75 -21.35 -100.53
C GLU A 122 56.30 -21.10 -100.09
N GLU A 123 55.33 -21.26 -101.00
CA GLU A 123 53.91 -21.12 -100.69
C GLU A 123 53.41 -22.19 -99.72
N ARG A 124 53.86 -23.45 -99.91
CA ARG A 124 53.57 -24.55 -98.99
C ARG A 124 54.16 -24.27 -97.60
N ASP A 125 55.41 -23.86 -97.54
CA ASP A 125 56.08 -23.58 -96.25
C ASP A 125 55.41 -22.41 -95.52
N ARG A 126 54.97 -21.38 -96.25
CA ARG A 126 54.16 -20.29 -95.68
C ARG A 126 52.80 -20.77 -95.19
N ALA A 127 52.16 -21.71 -95.89
CA ALA A 127 50.89 -22.29 -95.46
C ALA A 127 51.07 -23.13 -94.17
N ASP A 128 52.12 -23.93 -94.10
CA ASP A 128 52.45 -24.74 -92.92
C ASP A 128 52.81 -23.88 -91.71
N ALA A 129 53.56 -22.79 -91.90
CA ALA A 129 53.85 -21.83 -90.84
C ALA A 129 52.56 -21.20 -90.29
N ARG A 130 51.65 -20.76 -91.17
CA ARG A 130 50.33 -20.22 -90.76
C ARG A 130 49.48 -21.25 -90.02
N ALA A 131 49.50 -22.51 -90.46
CA ALA A 131 48.77 -23.58 -89.79
C ALA A 131 49.31 -23.85 -88.38
N ARG A 132 50.63 -23.89 -88.20
CA ARG A 132 51.25 -24.05 -86.88
C ARG A 132 50.93 -22.89 -85.94
N GLU A 133 51.02 -21.65 -86.43
CA GLU A 133 50.66 -20.47 -85.66
C GLU A 133 49.17 -20.49 -85.24
N ALA A 134 48.27 -20.92 -86.12
CA ALA A 134 46.85 -21.06 -85.80
C ALA A 134 46.59 -22.12 -84.71
N VAL A 135 47.30 -23.25 -84.75
CA VAL A 135 47.20 -24.31 -83.73
C VAL A 135 47.70 -23.82 -82.37
N GLU A 136 48.83 -23.12 -82.32
CA GLU A 136 49.36 -22.57 -81.07
C GLU A 136 48.43 -21.51 -80.48
N LYS A 137 47.86 -20.63 -81.31
CA LYS A 137 46.84 -19.66 -80.87
C LYS A 137 45.58 -20.37 -80.34
N ALA A 138 45.14 -21.45 -80.97
CA ALA A 138 43.99 -22.22 -80.50
C ALA A 138 44.27 -22.90 -79.14
N ARG A 139 45.49 -23.44 -78.94
CA ARG A 139 45.92 -24.00 -77.65
C ARG A 139 45.96 -22.95 -76.56
N ALA A 140 46.55 -21.78 -76.84
CA ALA A 140 46.58 -20.67 -75.91
C ALA A 140 45.16 -20.22 -75.51
N ALA A 141 44.24 -20.10 -76.48
CA ALA A 141 42.84 -19.75 -76.21
C ALA A 141 42.11 -20.79 -75.35
N VAL A 142 42.41 -22.08 -75.49
CA VAL A 142 41.85 -23.13 -74.63
C VAL A 142 42.37 -23.01 -73.20
N VAL A 143 43.67 -22.79 -73.02
CA VAL A 143 44.27 -22.57 -71.69
C VAL A 143 43.66 -21.34 -71.02
N GLU A 144 43.56 -20.21 -71.74
CA GLU A 144 42.95 -18.98 -71.21
C GLU A 144 41.48 -19.18 -70.80
N ARG A 145 40.71 -19.94 -71.59
CA ARG A 145 39.32 -20.29 -71.27
C ARG A 145 39.25 -21.15 -70.01
N ASP A 146 40.07 -22.20 -69.91
CA ASP A 146 40.05 -23.11 -68.77
C ASP A 146 40.48 -22.39 -67.48
N GLU A 147 41.45 -21.47 -67.57
CA GLU A 147 41.81 -20.58 -66.47
C GLU A 147 40.68 -19.61 -66.09
N ALA A 148 39.95 -19.06 -67.07
CA ALA A 148 38.80 -18.20 -66.81
C ALA A 148 37.67 -18.96 -66.12
N ASP A 149 37.39 -20.19 -66.55
CA ASP A 149 36.40 -21.08 -65.93
C ASP A 149 36.81 -21.46 -64.51
N ALA A 150 38.10 -21.75 -64.26
CA ALA A 150 38.61 -22.00 -62.92
C ALA A 150 38.44 -20.79 -62.01
N ARG A 151 38.75 -19.58 -62.49
CA ARG A 151 38.52 -18.32 -61.75
C ARG A 151 37.03 -18.10 -61.46
N ALA A 152 36.16 -18.35 -62.43
CA ALA A 152 34.71 -18.22 -62.26
C ALA A 152 34.15 -19.20 -61.22
N ARG A 153 34.61 -20.46 -61.24
CA ARG A 153 34.22 -21.48 -60.25
C ARG A 153 34.72 -21.13 -58.85
N ALA A 154 35.98 -20.71 -58.72
CA ALA A 154 36.52 -20.27 -57.43
C ALA A 154 35.77 -19.05 -56.87
N ALA A 155 35.41 -18.09 -57.72
CA ALA A 155 34.60 -16.94 -57.31
C ALA A 155 33.18 -17.34 -56.89
N ALA A 156 32.55 -18.28 -57.60
CA ALA A 156 31.24 -18.82 -57.24
C ALA A 156 31.27 -19.56 -55.89
N GLU A 157 32.30 -20.39 -55.65
CA GLU A 157 32.48 -21.07 -54.36
C GLU A 157 32.73 -20.08 -53.21
N GLN A 158 33.54 -19.04 -53.43
CA GLN A 158 33.74 -17.98 -52.45
C GLN A 158 32.45 -17.21 -52.16
N ALA A 159 31.64 -16.92 -53.18
CA ALA A 159 30.35 -16.26 -53.01
C ALA A 159 29.38 -17.14 -52.19
N MET A 160 29.32 -18.45 -52.47
CA MET A 160 28.48 -19.39 -51.72
C MET A 160 28.92 -19.47 -50.25
N ARG A 161 30.22 -19.61 -49.98
CA ARG A 161 30.75 -19.59 -48.61
C ARG A 161 30.46 -18.27 -47.90
N ALA A 162 30.63 -17.14 -48.57
CA ALA A 162 30.28 -15.84 -48.00
C ALA A 162 28.77 -15.74 -47.69
N THR A 163 27.89 -16.31 -48.52
CA THR A 163 26.45 -16.35 -48.23
C THR A 163 26.08 -17.30 -47.09
N GLU A 164 26.78 -18.43 -46.97
CA GLU A 164 26.61 -19.36 -45.84
C GLU A 164 27.11 -18.74 -44.53
N GLU A 165 28.26 -18.06 -44.55
CA GLU A 165 28.78 -17.32 -43.41
C GLU A 165 27.86 -16.16 -43.01
N LEU A 166 27.32 -15.44 -43.98
CA LEU A 166 26.35 -14.37 -43.74
C LEU A 166 25.01 -14.92 -43.23
N GLY A 167 24.58 -16.09 -43.72
CA GLY A 167 23.42 -16.82 -43.22
C GLY A 167 23.62 -17.31 -41.79
N ALA A 168 24.79 -17.87 -41.48
CA ALA A 168 25.16 -18.30 -40.13
C ALA A 168 25.34 -17.12 -39.17
N ALA A 169 25.81 -15.96 -39.66
CA ALA A 169 25.89 -14.74 -38.88
C ALA A 169 24.49 -14.18 -38.60
N ARG A 170 23.60 -14.14 -39.60
CA ARG A 170 22.20 -13.73 -39.43
C ARG A 170 21.45 -14.64 -38.46
N ALA A 171 21.57 -15.96 -38.61
CA ALA A 171 20.98 -16.93 -37.70
C ALA A 171 21.48 -16.74 -36.26
N ARG A 172 22.78 -16.50 -36.07
CA ARG A 172 23.34 -16.19 -34.74
C ARG A 172 22.83 -14.87 -34.16
N THR A 173 22.62 -13.84 -34.99
CA THR A 173 22.02 -12.58 -34.53
C THR A 173 20.53 -12.72 -34.21
N GLU A 174 19.79 -13.51 -34.99
CA GLU A 174 18.37 -13.82 -34.75
C GLU A 174 18.21 -14.66 -33.47
N GLU A 175 19.09 -15.63 -33.24
CA GLU A 175 19.11 -16.42 -32.01
C GLU A 175 19.47 -15.55 -30.80
N ALA A 176 20.51 -14.70 -30.89
CA ALA A 176 20.88 -13.78 -29.81
C ALA A 176 19.80 -12.74 -29.52
N THR A 177 19.08 -12.24 -30.53
CA THR A 177 17.96 -11.32 -30.35
C THR A 177 16.73 -12.03 -29.78
N ALA A 178 16.46 -13.27 -30.19
CA ALA A 178 15.41 -14.10 -29.60
C ALA A 178 15.72 -14.45 -28.13
N GLU A 179 16.98 -14.74 -27.80
CA GLU A 179 17.43 -14.97 -26.43
C GLU A 179 17.32 -13.71 -25.59
N THR A 180 17.72 -12.55 -26.13
CA THR A 180 17.54 -11.25 -25.47
C THR A 180 16.07 -10.92 -25.25
N ALA A 181 15.19 -11.22 -26.22
CA ALA A 181 13.75 -11.04 -26.09
C ALA A 181 13.16 -11.97 -25.01
N ARG A 182 13.56 -13.26 -24.99
CA ARG A 182 13.15 -14.20 -23.93
C ARG A 182 13.66 -13.78 -22.56
N ALA A 183 14.88 -13.24 -22.47
CA ALA A 183 15.45 -12.72 -21.24
C ALA A 183 14.71 -11.46 -20.75
N ARG A 184 14.33 -10.55 -21.66
CA ARG A 184 13.49 -9.38 -21.34
C ARG A 184 12.10 -9.81 -20.89
N ASP A 185 11.43 -10.68 -21.63
CA ASP A 185 10.13 -11.23 -21.24
C ASP A 185 10.19 -11.95 -19.89
N ALA A 186 11.27 -12.69 -19.61
CA ALA A 186 11.48 -13.34 -18.32
C ALA A 186 11.73 -12.33 -17.20
N ALA A 187 12.49 -11.26 -17.47
CA ALA A 187 12.71 -10.15 -16.55
C ALA A 187 11.41 -9.39 -16.26
N ASP A 188 10.61 -9.09 -17.29
CA ASP A 188 9.32 -8.41 -17.14
C ASP A 188 8.34 -9.25 -16.34
N ARG A 189 8.26 -10.57 -16.62
CA ARG A 189 7.47 -11.51 -15.79
C ARG A 189 7.99 -11.59 -14.36
N ALA A 190 9.30 -11.53 -14.15
CA ALA A 190 9.88 -11.52 -12.80
C ALA A 190 9.55 -10.21 -12.07
N SER A 191 9.64 -9.06 -12.74
CA SER A 191 9.26 -7.74 -12.22
C SER A 191 7.77 -7.65 -11.92
N GLN A 192 6.91 -8.21 -12.77
CA GLN A 192 5.47 -8.27 -12.54
C GLN A 192 5.15 -9.13 -11.30
N ARG A 193 5.74 -10.33 -11.18
CA ARG A 193 5.59 -11.18 -9.99
C ARG A 193 6.13 -10.52 -8.73
N ALA A 194 7.24 -9.79 -8.83
CA ALA A 194 7.78 -9.05 -7.69
C ALA A 194 6.85 -7.90 -7.27
N ALA A 195 6.30 -7.15 -8.23
CA ALA A 195 5.33 -6.09 -7.95
C ALA A 195 4.01 -6.62 -7.37
N GLU A 196 3.56 -7.78 -7.86
CA GLU A 196 2.39 -8.48 -7.31
C GLU A 196 2.66 -8.97 -5.89
N ALA A 197 3.81 -9.58 -5.63
CA ALA A 197 4.22 -9.98 -4.28
C ALA A 197 4.43 -8.79 -3.32
N GLU A 198 4.84 -7.61 -3.82
CA GLU A 198 4.93 -6.37 -3.03
C GLU A 198 3.53 -5.83 -2.69
N ARG A 199 2.58 -5.90 -3.63
CA ARG A 199 1.16 -5.56 -3.39
C ARG A 199 0.54 -6.52 -2.38
N ASP A 200 0.72 -7.82 -2.55
CA ASP A 200 0.22 -8.84 -1.61
C ASP A 200 0.82 -8.65 -0.21
N ARG A 201 2.12 -8.34 -0.11
CA ARG A 201 2.75 -7.96 1.17
C ARG A 201 2.14 -6.71 1.76
N SER A 202 1.94 -5.67 0.96
CA SER A 202 1.36 -4.40 1.41
C SER A 202 -0.08 -4.59 1.90
N ASP A 203 -0.87 -5.38 1.19
CA ASP A 203 -2.24 -5.71 1.55
C ASP A 203 -2.31 -6.59 2.80
N ALA A 204 -1.38 -7.55 2.95
CA ALA A 204 -1.25 -8.38 4.15
C ALA A 204 -0.83 -7.53 5.37
N VAL A 205 0.10 -6.60 5.21
CA VAL A 205 0.49 -5.65 6.27
C VAL A 205 -0.68 -4.76 6.65
N ALA A 206 -1.42 -4.22 5.67
CA ALA A 206 -2.60 -3.41 5.94
C ALA A 206 -3.71 -4.23 6.62
N ALA A 207 -3.90 -5.50 6.26
CA ALA A 207 -4.83 -6.41 6.93
C ALA A 207 -4.40 -6.71 8.38
N ALA A 208 -3.11 -6.94 8.62
CA ALA A 208 -2.57 -7.12 9.95
C ALA A 208 -2.76 -5.87 10.82
N GLN A 209 -2.48 -4.68 10.27
CA GLN A 209 -2.70 -3.41 10.97
C GLN A 209 -4.17 -3.17 11.30
N ARG A 210 -5.11 -3.52 10.40
CA ARG A 210 -6.55 -3.47 10.68
C ARG A 210 -6.93 -4.42 11.82
N SER A 211 -6.43 -5.66 11.78
CA SER A 211 -6.67 -6.65 12.85
C SER A 211 -6.10 -6.19 14.20
N ASP A 212 -4.92 -5.56 14.22
CA ASP A 212 -4.33 -5.02 15.45
C ASP A 212 -5.09 -3.80 15.98
N ALA A 213 -5.56 -2.93 15.08
CA ALA A 213 -6.44 -1.81 15.45
C ALA A 213 -7.77 -2.32 16.03
N GLU A 214 -8.37 -3.35 15.42
CA GLU A 214 -9.57 -4.01 15.93
C GLU A 214 -9.36 -4.67 17.28
N ARG A 215 -8.22 -5.37 17.48
CA ARG A 215 -7.83 -5.93 18.79
C ARG A 215 -7.66 -4.84 19.83
N THR A 216 -6.95 -3.76 19.52
CA THR A 216 -6.75 -2.63 20.42
C THR A 216 -8.08 -1.98 20.78
N ALA A 217 -8.97 -1.78 19.81
CA ALA A 217 -10.30 -1.25 20.04
C ALA A 217 -11.17 -2.21 20.89
N ALA A 218 -11.06 -3.52 20.68
CA ALA A 218 -11.76 -4.52 21.49
C ALA A 218 -11.25 -4.57 22.93
N VAL A 219 -9.94 -4.45 23.13
CA VAL A 219 -9.32 -4.32 24.47
C VAL A 219 -9.78 -3.03 25.15
N GLY A 220 -9.83 -1.92 24.41
CA GLY A 220 -10.37 -0.64 24.89
C GLY A 220 -11.82 -0.79 25.39
N ARG A 221 -12.71 -1.34 24.55
CA ARG A 221 -14.11 -1.62 24.94
C ARG A 221 -14.21 -2.55 26.14
N SER A 222 -13.38 -3.59 26.22
CA SER A 222 -13.35 -4.51 27.37
C SER A 222 -12.90 -3.80 28.66
N SER A 223 -11.92 -2.90 28.57
CA SER A 223 -11.47 -2.10 29.71
C SER A 223 -12.55 -1.12 30.17
N GLU A 224 -13.27 -0.47 29.24
CA GLU A 224 -14.41 0.40 29.57
C GLU A 224 -15.52 -0.36 30.30
N VAL A 225 -15.92 -1.52 29.79
CA VAL A 225 -16.93 -2.39 30.45
C VAL A 225 -16.45 -2.84 31.84
N THR A 226 -15.15 -3.12 32.00
CA THR A 226 -14.57 -3.49 33.30
C THR A 226 -14.61 -2.32 34.28
N ASP A 227 -14.32 -1.11 33.82
CA ASP A 227 -14.38 0.11 34.62
C ASP A 227 -15.82 0.46 35.00
N GLU A 228 -16.78 0.32 34.07
CA GLU A 228 -18.21 0.45 34.34
C GLU A 228 -18.69 -0.56 35.37
N LEU A 229 -18.28 -1.83 35.26
CA LEU A 229 -18.61 -2.85 36.24
C LEU A 229 -18.00 -2.55 37.61
N ARG A 230 -16.78 -1.99 37.65
CA ARG A 230 -16.15 -1.56 38.91
C ARG A 230 -16.91 -0.41 39.56
N ARG A 231 -17.34 0.59 38.77
CA ARG A 231 -18.18 1.70 39.25
C ARG A 231 -19.53 1.20 39.78
N ALA A 232 -20.22 0.36 39.00
CA ALA A 232 -21.50 -0.21 39.41
C ALA A 232 -21.41 -1.04 40.71
N ARG A 233 -20.30 -1.76 40.92
CA ARG A 233 -20.03 -2.46 42.18
C ARG A 233 -19.81 -1.49 43.34
N ALA A 234 -19.01 -0.44 43.14
CA ALA A 234 -18.81 0.58 44.16
C ALA A 234 -20.12 1.28 44.53
N ASP A 235 -20.97 1.60 43.55
CA ASP A 235 -22.30 2.18 43.78
C ASP A 235 -23.20 1.21 44.55
N THR A 236 -23.16 -0.09 44.21
CA THR A 236 -23.92 -1.11 44.92
C THR A 236 -23.47 -1.24 46.38
N ASP A 237 -22.16 -1.20 46.63
CA ASP A 237 -21.61 -1.27 47.99
C ASP A 237 -21.92 0.00 48.80
N ALA A 238 -21.89 1.17 48.18
CA ALA A 238 -22.33 2.42 48.80
C ALA A 238 -23.82 2.35 49.19
N LEU A 239 -24.69 1.90 48.28
CA LEU A 239 -26.13 1.72 48.56
C LEU A 239 -26.38 0.70 49.68
N ARG A 240 -25.57 -0.35 49.80
CA ARG A 240 -25.66 -1.30 50.92
C ARG A 240 -25.30 -0.66 52.25
N VAL A 241 -24.27 0.19 52.28
CA VAL A 241 -23.87 0.94 53.49
C VAL A 241 -24.97 1.94 53.89
N ASP A 242 -25.53 2.65 52.92
CA ASP A 242 -26.64 3.59 53.15
C ASP A 242 -27.87 2.87 53.70
N LEU A 243 -28.24 1.72 53.11
CA LEU A 243 -29.36 0.90 53.58
C LEU A 243 -29.12 0.37 55.00
N ALA A 244 -27.90 -0.09 55.31
CA ALA A 244 -27.54 -0.54 56.65
C ALA A 244 -27.63 0.60 57.68
N THR A 245 -27.20 1.80 57.29
CA THR A 245 -27.29 3.01 58.11
C THR A 245 -28.75 3.41 58.35
N ALA A 246 -29.59 3.37 57.31
CA ALA A 246 -31.02 3.64 57.42
C ALA A 246 -31.73 2.63 58.32
N HIS A 247 -31.40 1.33 58.22
CA HIS A 247 -31.92 0.30 59.11
C HIS A 247 -31.49 0.51 60.57
N ALA A 248 -30.23 0.90 60.80
CA ALA A 248 -29.74 1.21 62.14
C ALA A 248 -30.48 2.42 62.74
N GLY A 249 -30.69 3.47 61.95
CA GLY A 249 -31.49 4.64 62.34
C GLY A 249 -32.93 4.27 62.68
N ALA A 250 -33.60 3.51 61.82
CA ALA A 250 -34.97 3.04 62.06
C ALA A 250 -35.10 2.15 63.30
N ALA A 251 -34.10 1.31 63.58
CA ALA A 251 -34.05 0.50 64.80
C ALA A 251 -33.88 1.36 66.05
N GLU A 252 -33.12 2.44 65.97
CA GLU A 252 -32.97 3.39 67.08
C GLU A 252 -34.24 4.20 67.32
N ASP A 253 -34.88 4.69 66.26
CA ASP A 253 -36.16 5.39 66.38
C ASP A 253 -37.25 4.50 66.96
N ARG A 254 -37.26 3.20 66.61
CA ARG A 254 -38.17 2.23 67.24
C ARG A 254 -37.90 2.07 68.73
N ARG A 255 -36.63 1.95 69.14
CA ARG A 255 -36.26 1.91 70.57
C ARG A 255 -36.69 3.17 71.31
N ARG A 256 -36.59 4.36 70.68
CA ARG A 256 -37.07 5.61 71.26
C ARG A 256 -38.60 5.63 71.40
N ALA A 257 -39.33 5.12 70.40
CA ALA A 257 -40.78 4.98 70.47
C ALA A 257 -41.19 4.02 71.60
N ASP A 258 -40.59 2.84 71.68
CA ASP A 258 -40.86 1.85 72.74
C ASP A 258 -40.59 2.43 74.15
N ALA A 259 -39.51 3.21 74.30
CA ALA A 259 -39.18 3.90 75.55
C ALA A 259 -40.20 5.01 75.89
N ALA A 260 -40.68 5.74 74.90
CA ALA A 260 -41.72 6.76 75.08
C ALA A 260 -43.05 6.12 75.49
N ASP A 261 -43.44 5.01 74.86
CA ASP A 261 -44.65 4.25 75.21
C ASP A 261 -44.57 3.70 76.63
N ALA A 262 -43.42 3.17 77.05
CA ALA A 262 -43.20 2.72 78.42
C ALA A 262 -43.29 3.89 79.43
N SER A 263 -42.76 5.07 79.07
CA SER A 263 -42.87 6.28 79.90
C SER A 263 -44.33 6.75 80.01
N LEU A 264 -45.09 6.72 78.91
CA LEU A 264 -46.51 7.06 78.89
C LEU A 264 -47.31 6.08 79.75
N ALA A 265 -47.07 4.77 79.64
CA ALA A 265 -47.72 3.76 80.46
C ALA A 265 -47.46 3.97 81.96
N SER A 266 -46.21 4.30 82.33
CA SER A 266 -45.86 4.66 83.72
C SER A 266 -46.56 5.93 84.17
N ALA A 267 -46.65 6.95 83.31
CA ALA A 267 -47.37 8.19 83.63
C ALA A 267 -48.86 7.96 83.85
N LEU A 268 -49.51 7.13 83.01
CA LEU A 268 -50.92 6.76 83.18
C LEU A 268 -51.15 6.01 84.49
N ALA A 269 -50.28 5.05 84.84
CA ALA A 269 -50.38 4.34 86.12
C ALA A 269 -50.27 5.30 87.33
N ARG A 270 -49.41 6.32 87.25
CA ARG A 270 -49.32 7.36 88.30
C ARG A 270 -50.57 8.24 88.36
N VAL A 271 -51.20 8.52 87.22
CA VAL A 271 -52.48 9.24 87.19
C VAL A 271 -53.57 8.42 87.88
N ASP A 272 -53.66 7.11 87.59
CA ASP A 272 -54.62 6.21 88.24
C ASP A 272 -54.41 6.15 89.76
N GLU A 273 -53.15 6.10 90.22
CA GLU A 273 -52.80 6.16 91.64
C GLU A 273 -53.27 7.47 92.30
N VAL A 274 -52.96 8.62 91.69
CA VAL A 274 -53.39 9.93 92.19
C VAL A 274 -54.92 10.05 92.22
N VAL A 275 -55.62 9.49 91.23
CA VAL A 275 -57.08 9.46 91.21
C VAL A 275 -57.62 8.60 92.36
N ALA A 276 -57.02 7.44 92.62
CA ALA A 276 -57.40 6.58 93.74
C ALA A 276 -57.18 7.28 95.10
N GLU A 277 -56.06 7.98 95.27
CA GLU A 277 -55.77 8.80 96.46
C GLU A 277 -56.81 9.91 96.64
N ARG A 278 -57.14 10.65 95.57
CA ARG A 278 -58.18 11.69 95.59
C ARG A 278 -59.53 11.11 96.06
N ASP A 279 -59.90 9.94 95.55
CA ASP A 279 -61.18 9.30 95.90
C ASP A 279 -61.20 8.75 97.33
N ALA A 280 -60.05 8.35 97.87
CA ALA A 280 -59.90 8.01 99.28
C ALA A 280 -60.05 9.26 100.16
N LEU A 281 -59.37 10.35 99.82
CA LEU A 281 -59.45 11.63 100.53
C LEU A 281 -60.87 12.21 100.49
N ALA A 282 -61.59 12.08 99.37
CA ALA A 282 -62.98 12.51 99.26
C ALA A 282 -63.89 11.74 100.22
N ARG A 283 -63.72 10.41 100.33
CA ARG A 283 -64.45 9.56 101.28
C ARG A 283 -64.15 9.92 102.73
N ASP A 284 -62.87 10.17 103.05
CA ASP A 284 -62.47 10.62 104.39
C ASP A 284 -63.07 12.00 104.74
N ALA A 285 -63.10 12.93 103.79
CA ALA A 285 -63.72 14.24 103.97
C ALA A 285 -65.23 14.14 104.22
N ASP A 286 -65.93 13.26 103.50
CA ASP A 286 -67.36 13.01 103.71
C ASP A 286 -67.62 12.35 105.08
N ARG A 287 -66.78 11.41 105.51
CA ARG A 287 -66.85 10.81 106.86
C ARG A 287 -66.70 11.88 107.94
N LEU A 288 -65.67 12.72 107.84
CA LEU A 288 -65.42 13.80 108.80
C LEU A 288 -66.57 14.81 108.83
N ARG A 289 -67.22 15.09 107.69
CA ARG A 289 -68.42 15.94 107.63
C ARG A 289 -69.59 15.34 108.41
N ILE A 290 -69.86 14.04 108.23
CA ILE A 290 -70.92 13.33 108.95
C ILE A 290 -70.66 13.31 110.45
N GLU A 291 -69.42 13.03 110.87
CA GLU A 291 -68.99 13.08 112.27
C GLU A 291 -69.19 14.49 112.85
N HIS A 292 -68.76 15.53 112.13
CA HIS A 292 -68.94 16.91 112.55
C HIS A 292 -70.42 17.27 112.73
N GLU A 293 -71.28 16.92 111.77
CA GLU A 293 -72.73 17.11 111.89
C GLU A 293 -73.32 16.37 113.09
N SER A 294 -72.86 15.16 113.37
CA SER A 294 -73.28 14.40 114.55
C SER A 294 -72.87 15.10 115.85
N SER A 295 -71.63 15.60 115.93
CA SER A 295 -71.15 16.37 117.10
C SER A 295 -71.90 17.69 117.28
N VAL A 296 -72.27 18.37 116.19
CA VAL A 296 -73.11 19.59 116.25
C VAL A 296 -74.49 19.26 116.80
N ARG A 297 -75.16 18.22 116.27
CA ARG A 297 -76.47 17.78 116.79
C ARG A 297 -76.42 17.41 118.26
N GLU A 298 -75.36 16.74 118.70
CA GLU A 298 -75.18 16.40 120.11
C GLU A 298 -74.97 17.63 120.98
N THR A 299 -74.20 18.61 120.51
CA THR A 299 -74.00 19.89 121.21
C THR A 299 -75.32 20.64 121.36
N ASP A 300 -76.16 20.69 120.32
CA ASP A 300 -77.46 21.36 120.36
C ASP A 300 -78.46 20.64 121.28
N ARG A 301 -78.42 19.30 121.33
CA ARG A 301 -79.18 18.53 122.33
C ARG A 301 -78.75 18.88 123.74
N LEU A 302 -77.45 18.84 124.03
CA LEU A 302 -76.91 19.16 125.35
C LEU A 302 -77.22 20.60 125.77
N ARG A 303 -77.21 21.56 124.83
CA ARG A 303 -77.68 22.94 125.09
C ARG A 303 -79.15 22.99 125.47
N THR A 304 -80.01 22.30 124.71
CA THR A 304 -81.45 22.23 124.99
C THR A 304 -81.72 21.60 126.36
N GLU A 305 -80.99 20.53 126.72
CA GLU A 305 -81.06 19.91 128.03
C GLU A 305 -80.59 20.85 129.15
N LEU A 306 -79.49 21.59 128.92
CA LEU A 306 -78.98 22.57 129.88
C LEU A 306 -79.97 23.72 130.11
N ASP A 307 -80.60 24.23 129.05
CA ASP A 307 -81.63 25.28 129.14
C ASP A 307 -82.84 24.77 129.93
N ALA A 308 -83.31 23.54 129.65
CA ALA A 308 -84.40 22.92 130.40
C ALA A 308 -84.05 22.72 131.88
N ARG A 309 -82.81 22.31 132.19
CA ARG A 309 -82.33 22.18 133.58
C ARG A 309 -82.23 23.54 134.27
N THR A 310 -81.79 24.57 133.56
CA THR A 310 -81.75 25.95 134.09
C THR A 310 -83.15 26.43 134.46
N GLN A 311 -84.14 26.24 133.57
CA GLN A 311 -85.54 26.58 133.84
C GLN A 311 -86.12 25.81 135.04
N GLU A 312 -85.77 24.53 135.18
CA GLU A 312 -86.20 23.73 136.32
C GLU A 312 -85.59 24.23 137.65
N VAL A 313 -84.32 24.63 137.63
CA VAL A 313 -83.67 25.25 138.81
C VAL A 313 -84.37 26.57 139.16
N GLU A 314 -84.62 27.44 138.19
CA GLU A 314 -85.35 28.70 138.42
C GLU A 314 -86.75 28.46 139.01
N ARG A 315 -87.48 27.46 138.48
CA ARG A 315 -88.79 27.05 138.99
C ARG A 315 -88.70 26.56 140.44
N LEU A 316 -87.75 25.69 140.76
CA LEU A 316 -87.55 25.16 142.11
C LEU A 316 -87.10 26.25 143.09
N SER A 317 -86.28 27.20 142.64
CA SER A 317 -85.89 28.38 143.44
C SER A 317 -87.12 29.25 143.75
N ALA A 318 -87.96 29.54 142.75
CA ALA A 318 -89.20 30.29 142.99
C ALA A 318 -90.15 29.56 143.95
N GLU A 319 -90.30 28.24 143.81
CA GLU A 319 -91.09 27.40 144.73
C GLU A 319 -90.52 27.40 146.16
N THR A 320 -89.19 27.43 146.29
CA THR A 320 -88.51 27.54 147.59
C THR A 320 -88.73 28.92 148.21
N ASP A 321 -88.64 30.00 147.43
CA ASP A 321 -88.92 31.36 147.89
C ASP A 321 -90.38 31.51 148.34
N ASP A 322 -91.34 30.95 147.60
CA ASP A 322 -92.76 30.92 147.97
C ASP A 322 -92.99 30.15 149.27
N ARG A 323 -92.39 28.96 149.42
CA ARG A 323 -92.41 28.22 150.69
C ARG A 323 -91.77 29.01 151.82
N GLY A 324 -90.68 29.73 151.56
CA GLY A 324 -90.03 30.60 152.53
C GLY A 324 -90.96 31.73 153.00
N ARG A 325 -91.66 32.39 152.07
CA ARG A 325 -92.70 33.38 152.38
C ARG A 325 -93.86 32.79 153.19
N GLU A 326 -94.29 31.58 152.86
CA GLU A 326 -95.36 30.88 153.60
C GLU A 326 -94.95 30.56 155.03
N VAL A 327 -93.74 30.03 155.23
CA VAL A 327 -93.20 29.76 156.57
C VAL A 327 -93.12 31.04 157.39
N GLU A 328 -92.66 32.15 156.79
CA GLU A 328 -92.59 33.43 157.49
C GLU A 328 -93.99 33.96 157.85
N ARG A 329 -94.96 33.85 156.94
CA ARG A 329 -96.37 34.17 157.21
C ARG A 329 -96.93 33.36 158.39
N LEU A 330 -96.70 32.05 158.40
CA LEU A 330 -97.13 31.14 159.46
C LEU A 330 -96.43 31.43 160.80
N ARG A 331 -95.17 31.87 160.77
CA ARG A 331 -94.46 32.34 161.97
C ARG A 331 -95.08 33.60 162.54
N VAL A 332 -95.33 34.61 161.71
CA VAL A 332 -96.01 35.85 162.15
C VAL A 332 -97.39 35.53 162.72
N GLU A 333 -98.17 34.67 162.05
CA GLU A 333 -99.48 34.26 162.55
C GLU A 333 -99.38 33.49 163.88
N SER A 334 -98.37 32.63 164.05
CA SER A 334 -98.11 31.93 165.30
C SER A 334 -97.70 32.89 166.42
N ASP A 335 -96.86 33.88 166.14
CA ASP A 335 -96.43 34.90 167.10
C ASP A 335 -97.61 35.79 167.52
N ASP A 336 -98.47 36.19 166.58
CA ASP A 336 -99.69 36.95 166.87
C ASP A 336 -100.69 36.12 167.69
N ARG A 337 -100.86 34.83 167.38
CA ARG A 337 -101.65 33.90 168.21
C ARG A 337 -101.05 33.74 169.61
N ALA A 338 -99.72 33.68 169.74
CA ALA A 338 -99.05 33.60 171.03
C ALA A 338 -99.30 34.87 171.87
N ARG A 339 -99.21 36.06 171.25
CA ARG A 339 -99.59 37.33 171.87
C ARG A 339 -101.06 37.38 172.26
N GLU A 340 -101.96 36.83 171.42
CA GLU A 340 -103.38 36.73 171.77
C GLU A 340 -103.59 35.88 173.03
N VAL A 341 -102.95 34.70 173.07
CA VAL A 341 -103.04 33.81 174.22
C VAL A 341 -102.49 34.48 175.49
N GLU A 342 -101.41 35.26 175.37
CA GLU A 342 -100.87 36.03 176.48
C GLU A 342 -101.84 37.12 176.95
N ARG A 343 -102.43 37.89 176.02
CA ARG A 343 -103.46 38.89 176.32
C ARG A 343 -104.68 38.27 177.01
N LEU A 344 -105.21 37.16 176.48
CA LEU A 344 -106.33 36.43 177.06
C LEU A 344 -106.01 35.86 178.45
N ARG A 345 -104.75 35.46 178.69
CA ARG A 345 -104.29 35.04 180.04
C ARG A 345 -104.24 36.23 181.00
N GLU A 346 -103.74 37.38 180.57
CA GLU A 346 -103.75 38.60 181.38
C GLU A 346 -105.19 39.05 181.70
N GLU A 347 -106.09 39.04 180.71
CA GLU A 347 -107.52 39.31 180.91
C GLU A 347 -108.16 38.31 181.88
N ALA A 348 -107.83 37.02 181.75
CA ALA A 348 -108.30 35.98 182.67
C ALA A 348 -107.74 36.18 184.09
N ASP A 349 -106.47 36.57 184.25
CA ASP A 349 -105.86 36.87 185.54
C ASP A 349 -106.49 38.12 186.19
N ILE A 350 -106.78 39.16 185.42
CA ILE A 350 -107.53 40.34 185.87
C ILE A 350 -108.93 39.92 186.31
N GLY A 351 -109.63 39.16 185.47
CA GLY A 351 -110.96 38.62 185.79
C GLY A 351 -110.95 37.75 187.06
N ALA A 352 -109.91 36.93 187.25
CA ALA A 352 -109.74 36.12 188.45
C ALA A 352 -109.54 36.98 189.71
N ARG A 353 -108.70 38.02 189.64
CA ARG A 353 -108.51 38.98 190.74
C ARG A 353 -109.77 39.75 191.06
N GLU A 354 -110.57 40.10 190.04
CA GLU A 354 -111.84 40.79 190.24
C GLU A 354 -112.89 39.88 190.87
N ILE A 355 -112.97 38.61 190.47
CA ILE A 355 -113.78 37.59 191.14
C ILE A 355 -113.36 37.42 192.60
N GLU A 356 -112.05 37.39 192.88
CA GLU A 356 -111.52 37.27 194.24
C GLU A 356 -111.86 38.51 195.09
N ARG A 357 -111.75 39.72 194.51
CA ARG A 357 -112.19 40.97 195.14
C ARG A 357 -113.68 40.94 195.47
N LEU A 358 -114.52 40.57 194.50
CA LEU A 358 -115.97 40.46 194.68
C LEU A 358 -116.34 39.41 195.73
N ARG A 359 -115.63 38.27 195.78
CA ARG A 359 -115.81 37.26 196.83
C ARG A 359 -115.44 37.79 198.22
N ALA A 360 -114.36 38.55 198.33
CA ALA A 360 -113.99 39.20 199.59
C ALA A 360 -115.04 40.22 200.04
N GLU A 361 -115.59 40.99 199.11
CA GLU A 361 -116.64 42.00 199.34
C GLU A 361 -117.95 41.35 199.83
N VAL A 362 -118.36 40.24 199.20
CA VAL A 362 -119.50 39.42 199.65
C VAL A 362 -119.27 38.80 201.03
N ALA A 363 -118.06 38.32 201.33
CA ALA A 363 -117.73 37.75 202.63
C ALA A 363 -117.81 38.79 203.77
N THR A 364 -117.55 40.07 203.49
CA THR A 364 -117.78 41.16 204.45
C THR A 364 -119.26 41.45 204.68
N GLN A 365 -120.09 41.48 203.62
CA GLN A 365 -121.54 41.70 203.76
C GLN A 365 -122.23 40.59 204.58
N VAL A 366 -121.74 39.36 204.54
CA VAL A 366 -122.27 38.23 205.33
C VAL A 366 -121.99 38.38 206.84
N ARG A 367 -120.89 39.06 207.25
CA ARG A 367 -120.57 39.23 208.68
C ARG A 367 -121.39 40.33 209.37
N ASP A 368 -121.85 41.33 208.63
CA ASP A 368 -122.67 42.42 209.20
C ASP A 368 -124.12 42.00 209.51
N VAL A 369 -124.56 40.84 209.01
CA VAL A 369 -125.94 40.34 209.21
C VAL A 369 -126.11 39.54 210.52
N ASP A 370 -125.04 38.98 211.10
CA ASP A 370 -125.14 38.11 212.30
C ASP A 370 -125.13 38.85 213.66
N GLY A 371 -125.12 40.19 213.66
CA GLY A 371 -125.05 41.03 214.87
C GLY A 371 -126.37 41.39 215.57
N GLY A 372 -127.55 41.07 215.02
CA GLY A 372 -128.79 41.29 215.77
C GLY A 372 -130.11 41.08 215.04
N ARG A 373 -130.88 40.09 215.50
CA ARG A 373 -132.26 40.28 216.00
C ARG A 373 -132.95 38.99 216.42
N SER A 374 -133.63 39.11 217.54
CA SER A 374 -134.71 38.27 218.03
C SER A 374 -136.03 38.49 217.27
N SER A 375 -136.85 37.42 217.26
CA SER A 375 -138.30 37.35 217.01
C SER A 375 -138.84 37.33 215.57
N GLY A 376 -139.54 36.23 215.24
CA GLY A 376 -140.53 36.15 214.16
C GLY A 376 -140.70 34.74 213.57
N ARG A 377 -141.67 33.96 214.06
CA ARG A 377 -142.13 32.70 213.45
C ARG A 377 -143.05 32.96 212.26
N LEU A 378 -142.91 32.20 211.17
CA LEU A 378 -143.95 31.87 210.15
C LEU A 378 -143.52 30.59 209.40
N HIS A 379 -144.36 29.92 208.62
CA HIS A 379 -145.53 29.05 208.90
C HIS A 379 -145.53 28.00 207.75
N PRO A 380 -145.93 26.73 207.95
CA PRO A 380 -145.66 25.62 207.03
C PRO A 380 -146.38 25.58 205.65
N ASP A 381 -147.02 26.66 205.18
CA ASP A 381 -147.80 26.64 203.92
C ASP A 381 -147.05 27.21 202.69
N ASP A 382 -145.94 27.92 202.86
CA ASP A 382 -145.22 28.53 201.71
C ASP A 382 -144.23 27.56 201.01
N LEU A 383 -144.01 26.37 201.58
CA LEU A 383 -143.23 25.29 200.95
C LEU A 383 -143.96 24.63 199.76
N ARG A 384 -145.23 24.95 199.49
CA ARG A 384 -145.99 24.40 198.35
C ARG A 384 -146.12 25.32 197.14
N ALA A 385 -145.63 26.57 197.20
CA ALA A 385 -145.70 27.52 196.08
C ALA A 385 -144.43 27.53 195.21
N LEU A 386 -143.23 27.38 195.78
CA LEU A 386 -141.98 27.46 195.03
C LEU A 386 -141.60 26.17 194.28
N ALA A 387 -142.12 25.02 194.71
CA ALA A 387 -142.04 23.76 193.95
C ALA A 387 -142.79 23.81 192.59
N ARG A 388 -143.58 24.86 192.31
CA ARG A 388 -144.23 25.08 191.00
C ARG A 388 -143.43 25.98 190.05
N ALA A 389 -142.52 26.83 190.54
CA ALA A 389 -141.71 27.69 189.66
C ALA A 389 -140.57 26.91 188.96
N LEU A 390 -140.09 25.83 189.58
CA LEU A 390 -139.08 24.92 189.01
C LEU A 390 -139.59 24.01 187.88
N ARG A 391 -140.84 24.17 187.40
CA ARG A 391 -141.39 23.41 186.25
C ARG A 391 -141.62 24.24 184.98
N ALA A 392 -141.37 25.56 184.98
CA ALA A 392 -141.66 26.42 183.82
C ALA A 392 -140.43 26.88 183.01
N SER A 393 -139.22 26.88 183.58
CA SER A 393 -138.03 27.46 182.91
C SER A 393 -137.04 26.43 182.35
N ALA A 394 -137.54 25.26 181.94
CA ALA A 394 -136.77 24.19 181.30
C ALA A 394 -137.24 23.94 179.84
N ARG A 395 -137.62 24.98 179.09
CA ARG A 395 -138.23 24.77 177.75
C ARG A 395 -137.83 25.69 176.60
N ASP A 396 -136.82 26.56 176.72
CA ASP A 396 -136.45 27.40 175.57
C ASP A 396 -134.95 27.46 175.30
N VAL A 397 -134.63 27.34 174.01
CA VAL A 397 -133.35 27.52 173.32
C VAL A 397 -132.41 26.31 173.24
N GLY A 398 -132.72 25.43 172.29
CA GLY A 398 -131.73 24.94 171.32
C GLY A 398 -131.73 25.79 170.04
N GLY A 399 -130.73 25.57 169.17
CA GLY A 399 -130.49 26.21 167.85
C GLY A 399 -129.21 27.06 167.87
N ASP A 400 -128.27 27.06 166.91
CA ASP A 400 -128.21 26.61 165.51
C ASP A 400 -126.72 26.44 165.08
N ALA A 401 -126.51 25.61 164.04
CA ALA A 401 -125.38 25.52 163.09
C ALA A 401 -123.97 25.14 163.57
#